data_AF-B6B0X3-F1
#
_entry.id   AF-B6B0X3-F1
#
_cell.length_a   1.000
_cell.length_b   1.000
_cell.length_c   1.000
_cell.angle_alpha   90.00
_cell.angle_beta   90.00
_cell.angle_gamma   90.00
#
_symmetry.space_group_name_H-M   'P 1'
#
loop_
_entity.id
_entity.type
_entity.pdbx_description
1 polymer ?
#
loop_
_entity_poly.entity_id
_entity_poly.type
_entity_poly.pdbx_seq_one_letter_code
_entity_poly.pdbx_strand_id
1 'polypeptide(L)'
;MPDDDGASAIVHGDYRIDNMIYAKDSPQILALLNWELSTLDHSLADLVYQCMHWYLPNAAEFKGLAGMDRAAIGLPTEEECVAKYCDRRGTRVLDNLNFYLVFSYFRFLAIVQGVLKRALDGNASNPKNNDMIAGYVALIARDARKLT
;
A
#
# COMPACT_ATOMS: atom_id res chain seq x y z
N MET A 1 -2.80 -18.51 -8.05
CA MET A 1 -1.85 -18.24 -6.96
C MET A 1 -0.47 -18.48 -7.51
N PRO A 2 0.48 -17.55 -7.35
CA PRO A 2 1.87 -17.72 -7.78
C PRO A 2 2.51 -18.92 -7.08
N ASP A 3 3.52 -19.52 -7.72
CA ASP A 3 4.34 -20.56 -7.09
C ASP A 3 5.19 -19.96 -5.96
N ASP A 4 5.42 -20.75 -4.90
CA ASP A 4 6.31 -20.36 -3.80
C ASP A 4 7.77 -20.51 -4.24
N ASP A 5 8.51 -19.41 -4.26
CA ASP A 5 9.93 -19.37 -4.60
C ASP A 5 10.85 -19.49 -3.37
N GLY A 6 10.28 -19.66 -2.18
CA GLY A 6 11.00 -19.78 -0.91
C GLY A 6 11.67 -18.48 -0.44
N ALA A 7 11.44 -17.35 -1.10
CA ALA A 7 12.03 -16.09 -0.70
C ALA A 7 11.36 -15.54 0.57
N SER A 8 12.18 -15.21 1.57
CA SER A 8 11.72 -14.60 2.82
C SER A 8 12.60 -13.41 3.18
N ALA A 9 11.96 -12.35 3.66
CA ALA A 9 12.62 -11.14 4.14
C ALA A 9 11.83 -10.52 5.28
N ILE A 10 12.46 -9.57 5.98
CA ILE A 10 11.73 -8.67 6.86
C ILE A 10 10.83 -7.80 5.99
N VAL A 11 9.54 -7.85 6.28
CA VAL A 11 8.51 -6.98 5.73
C VAL A 11 8.08 -6.04 6.85
N HIS A 12 8.09 -4.74 6.56
CA HIS A 12 7.69 -3.70 7.49
C HIS A 12 6.18 -3.77 7.78
N GLY A 13 5.40 -4.13 6.77
CA GLY A 13 3.95 -4.22 6.84
C GLY A 13 3.30 -2.90 6.47
N ASP A 14 3.70 -1.78 7.07
CA ASP A 14 3.19 -0.44 6.74
C ASP A 14 4.25 0.44 6.07
N TYR A 15 4.92 -0.07 5.03
CA TYR A 15 6.03 0.64 4.38
C TYR A 15 5.51 1.80 3.52
N ARG A 16 5.54 3.02 4.05
CA ARG A 16 5.02 4.23 3.38
C ARG A 16 5.77 5.50 3.78
N ILE A 17 5.67 6.52 2.93
CA ILE A 17 6.49 7.75 3.02
C ILE A 17 6.31 8.51 4.34
N ASP A 18 5.11 8.51 4.91
CA ASP A 18 4.81 9.21 6.17
C ASP A 18 5.26 8.44 7.42
N ASN A 19 5.68 7.18 7.27
CA ASN A 19 6.39 6.45 8.31
C ASN A 19 7.91 6.68 8.23
N MET A 20 8.41 7.55 7.35
CA MET A 20 9.83 7.84 7.20
C MET A 20 10.19 9.21 7.80
N ILE A 21 11.25 9.25 8.61
CA ILE A 21 11.90 10.49 9.02
C ILE A 21 12.94 10.85 7.98
N TYR A 22 12.81 12.03 7.37
CA TYR A 22 13.78 12.57 6.43
C TYR A 22 14.76 13.53 7.10
N ALA A 23 15.97 13.62 6.54
CA ALA A 23 16.86 14.73 6.85
C ALA A 23 16.21 16.06 6.43
N LYS A 24 16.47 17.12 7.20
CA LYS A 24 15.77 18.41 7.06
C LYS A 24 15.80 18.97 5.63
N ASP A 25 16.96 18.88 4.97
CA ASP A 25 17.22 19.55 3.69
C ASP A 25 17.64 18.55 2.59
N SER A 26 17.28 17.26 2.72
CA SER A 26 17.61 16.24 1.71
C SER A 26 16.63 15.06 1.69
N PRO A 27 16.54 14.28 0.60
CA PRO A 27 15.69 13.09 0.53
C PRO A 27 16.26 11.88 1.30
N GLN A 28 17.31 12.06 2.10
CA GLN A 28 17.89 10.99 2.91
C GLN A 28 16.92 10.58 4.02
N ILE A 29 16.62 9.28 4.08
CA ILE A 29 15.82 8.69 5.16
C ILE A 29 16.75 8.44 6.36
N LEU A 30 16.42 9.05 7.51
CA LEU A 30 17.13 8.89 8.79
C LEU A 30 16.56 7.75 9.63
N ALA A 31 15.25 7.52 9.56
CA ALA A 31 14.59 6.44 10.27
C ALA A 31 13.31 5.98 9.56
N LEU A 32 12.97 4.71 9.73
CA LEU A 32 11.68 4.12 9.40
C LEU A 32 10.96 3.78 10.70
N LEU A 33 9.72 4.25 10.85
CA LEU A 33 8.90 4.15 12.04
C LEU A 33 7.74 3.16 11.83
N ASN A 34 7.04 2.83 12.92
CA ASN A 34 5.80 2.05 12.90
C ASN A 34 5.95 0.57 12.48
N TRP A 35 6.90 -0.12 13.11
CA TRP A 35 7.21 -1.55 12.90
C TRP A 35 6.19 -2.54 13.51
N GLU A 36 5.04 -2.08 14.01
CA GLU A 36 4.08 -2.92 14.74
C GLU A 36 3.44 -4.02 13.87
N LEU A 37 3.42 -3.84 12.55
CA LEU A 37 2.91 -4.82 11.58
C LEU A 37 4.03 -5.65 10.92
N SER A 38 5.27 -5.53 11.41
CA SER A 38 6.40 -6.20 10.79
C SER A 38 6.38 -7.71 11.00
N THR A 39 6.84 -8.44 9.99
CA THR A 39 6.87 -9.92 9.99
C THR A 39 7.93 -10.44 9.02
N LEU A 40 8.11 -11.76 8.98
CA LEU A 40 8.84 -12.45 7.92
C LEU A 40 7.84 -12.89 6.84
N ASP A 41 8.04 -12.42 5.62
CA ASP A 41 7.18 -12.73 4.46
C ASP A 41 7.98 -12.48 3.17
N HIS A 42 7.33 -12.66 2.02
CA HIS A 42 7.93 -12.39 0.72
C HIS A 42 8.27 -10.90 0.59
N SER A 43 9.52 -10.59 0.18
CA SER A 43 10.05 -9.22 0.15
C SER A 43 9.23 -8.21 -0.69
N LEU A 44 8.42 -8.70 -1.62
CA LEU A 44 7.56 -7.88 -2.47
C LEU A 44 6.27 -7.42 -1.79
N ALA A 45 5.90 -7.98 -0.65
CA ALA A 45 4.67 -7.59 0.05
C ALA A 45 4.62 -6.08 0.32
N ASP A 46 5.72 -5.48 0.80
CA ASP A 46 5.82 -4.03 1.01
C ASP A 46 5.82 -3.25 -0.32
N LEU A 47 6.52 -3.75 -1.36
CA LEU A 47 6.56 -3.09 -2.66
C LEU A 47 5.15 -2.98 -3.26
N VAL A 48 4.41 -4.09 -3.25
CA VAL A 48 3.10 -4.15 -3.88
C VAL A 48 2.06 -3.38 -3.07
N TYR A 49 2.16 -3.41 -1.73
CA TYR A 49 1.35 -2.56 -0.87
C TYR A 49 1.59 -1.07 -1.14
N GLN A 50 2.83 -0.68 -1.42
CA GLN A 50 3.14 0.68 -1.86
C GLN A 50 2.55 0.98 -3.24
N CYS A 51 2.68 0.07 -4.21
CA CYS A 51 2.15 0.22 -5.57
C CYS A 51 0.61 0.34 -5.61
N MET A 52 -0.11 -0.26 -4.65
CA MET A 52 -1.56 -0.09 -4.50
C MET A 52 -2.00 1.39 -4.53
N HIS A 53 -1.17 2.31 -4.01
CA HIS A 53 -1.48 3.75 -3.99
C HIS A 53 -1.57 4.36 -5.39
N TRP A 54 -0.99 3.76 -6.44
CA TRP A 54 -1.14 4.21 -7.84
C TRP A 54 -2.59 4.12 -8.31
N TYR A 55 -3.37 3.24 -7.68
CA TYR A 55 -4.74 2.89 -8.07
C TYR A 55 -5.80 3.44 -7.11
N LEU A 56 -5.41 3.81 -5.89
CA LEU A 56 -6.32 4.43 -4.93
C LEU A 56 -6.67 5.86 -5.34
N PRO A 57 -7.91 6.32 -5.10
CA PRO A 57 -8.31 7.70 -5.35
C PRO A 57 -7.54 8.68 -4.46
N ASN A 58 -7.26 9.86 -5.00
CA ASN A 58 -6.85 11.01 -4.20
C ASN A 58 -8.10 11.77 -3.71
N ALA A 59 -8.77 11.25 -2.68
CA ALA A 59 -10.03 11.83 -2.20
C ALA A 59 -10.25 11.62 -0.70
N ALA A 60 -10.61 12.72 -0.03
CA ALA A 60 -10.85 12.81 1.41
C ALA A 60 -9.69 12.22 2.25
N GLU A 61 -9.86 11.09 2.93
CA GLU A 61 -8.83 10.51 3.82
C GLU A 61 -7.77 9.68 3.08
N PHE A 62 -8.02 9.32 1.81
CA PHE A 62 -7.05 8.57 1.01
C PHE A 62 -6.15 9.48 0.21
N LYS A 63 -4.85 9.27 0.39
CA LYS A 63 -3.77 9.94 -0.33
C LYS A 63 -3.27 9.06 -1.48
N GLY A 64 -4.19 8.56 -2.31
CA GLY A 64 -3.85 7.79 -3.50
C GLY A 64 -3.39 8.66 -4.66
N LEU A 65 -2.99 8.03 -5.77
CA LEU A 65 -2.47 8.69 -6.97
C LEU A 65 -3.34 8.50 -8.22
N ALA A 66 -4.49 7.83 -8.10
CA ALA A 66 -5.36 7.61 -9.25
C ALA A 66 -5.91 8.93 -9.81
N GLY A 67 -5.86 9.08 -11.12
CA GLY A 67 -6.32 10.27 -11.84
C GLY A 67 -5.34 11.44 -11.86
N MET A 68 -4.19 11.35 -11.18
CA MET A 68 -3.14 12.36 -11.27
C MET A 68 -2.23 12.14 -12.48
N ASP A 69 -1.82 13.25 -13.12
CA ASP A 69 -0.71 13.24 -14.07
C ASP A 69 0.63 13.14 -13.30
N ARG A 70 1.01 11.90 -13.01
CA ARG A 70 2.22 11.55 -12.26
C ARG A 70 3.50 12.00 -12.97
N ALA A 71 3.51 11.95 -14.31
CA ALA A 71 4.66 12.36 -15.10
C ALA A 71 4.89 13.87 -14.99
N ALA A 72 3.82 14.68 -15.03
CA ALA A 72 3.92 16.13 -14.88
C ALA A 72 4.48 16.58 -13.52
N ILE A 73 4.31 15.76 -12.46
CA ILE A 73 4.87 16.02 -11.12
C ILE A 73 6.16 15.25 -10.83
N GLY A 74 6.74 14.61 -11.84
CA GLY A 74 8.03 13.91 -11.73
C GLY A 74 8.00 12.62 -10.93
N LEU A 75 6.83 11.98 -10.78
CA LEU A 75 6.71 10.67 -10.16
C LEU A 75 6.91 9.54 -11.18
N PRO A 76 7.63 8.47 -10.81
CA PRO A 76 7.82 7.30 -11.67
C PRO A 76 6.51 6.53 -11.90
N THR A 77 6.46 5.75 -12.98
CA THR A 77 5.37 4.78 -13.18
C THR A 77 5.49 3.61 -12.20
N GLU A 78 4.43 2.80 -12.09
CA GLU A 78 4.48 1.58 -11.27
C GLU A 78 5.58 0.64 -11.81
N GLU A 79 5.63 0.48 -13.12
CA GLU A 79 6.58 -0.39 -13.81
C GLU A 79 8.02 0.05 -13.57
N GLU A 80 8.30 1.35 -13.61
CA GLU A 80 9.63 1.91 -13.32
C GLU A 80 10.03 1.68 -11.86
N CYS A 81 9.09 1.86 -10.92
CA CYS A 81 9.31 1.59 -9.50
C CYS A 81 9.62 0.10 -9.25
N VAL A 82 8.84 -0.79 -9.84
CA VAL A 82 9.03 -2.24 -9.71
C VAL A 82 10.35 -2.67 -10.35
N ALA A 83 10.66 -2.20 -11.55
CA ALA A 83 11.92 -2.49 -12.23
C ALA A 83 13.14 -2.05 -11.39
N LYS A 84 13.10 -0.84 -10.83
CA LYS A 84 14.16 -0.32 -9.98
C LYS A 84 14.33 -1.09 -8.67
N TYR A 85 13.23 -1.58 -8.09
CA TYR A 85 13.28 -2.44 -6.91
C TYR A 85 13.94 -3.78 -7.25
N CYS A 86 13.50 -4.41 -8.34
CA CYS A 86 14.02 -5.70 -8.80
C CYS A 86 15.52 -5.64 -9.11
N ASP A 87 15.96 -4.58 -9.82
CA ASP A 87 17.38 -4.30 -10.10
C ASP A 87 18.21 -4.22 -8.82
N ARG A 88 17.78 -3.41 -7.83
CA ARG A 88 18.47 -3.27 -6.54
C ARG A 88 18.53 -4.55 -5.71
N ARG A 89 17.55 -5.43 -5.89
CA ARG A 89 17.46 -6.71 -5.17
C ARG A 89 18.17 -7.85 -5.90
N GLY A 90 18.59 -7.65 -7.15
CA GLY A 90 19.09 -8.73 -8.00
C GLY A 90 18.03 -9.80 -8.28
N THR A 91 16.76 -9.41 -8.36
CA THR A 91 15.63 -10.31 -8.65
C THR A 91 14.90 -9.87 -9.92
N ARG A 92 13.98 -10.71 -10.42
CA ARG A 92 13.13 -10.41 -11.57
C ARG A 92 11.77 -9.87 -11.13
N VAL A 93 11.12 -9.15 -12.04
CA VAL A 93 9.70 -8.81 -11.88
C VAL A 93 8.91 -10.11 -11.85
N LEU A 94 7.98 -10.25 -10.90
CA LEU A 94 7.16 -11.45 -10.82
C LEU A 94 6.16 -11.52 -11.95
N ASP A 95 5.93 -12.76 -12.38
CA ASP A 95 4.77 -13.12 -13.17
C ASP A 95 3.51 -12.93 -12.28
N ASN A 96 2.48 -12.26 -12.80
CA ASN A 96 1.21 -11.98 -12.11
C ASN A 96 1.26 -11.00 -10.92
N LEU A 97 1.90 -9.83 -11.07
CA LEU A 97 1.85 -8.72 -10.09
C LEU A 97 0.42 -8.40 -9.59
N ASN A 98 -0.58 -8.52 -10.47
CA ASN A 98 -2.00 -8.31 -10.16
C ASN A 98 -2.49 -9.16 -8.98
N PHE A 99 -2.01 -10.40 -8.82
CA PHE A 99 -2.39 -11.24 -7.69
C PHE A 99 -1.98 -10.59 -6.36
N TYR A 100 -0.73 -10.12 -6.27
CA TYR A 100 -0.21 -9.46 -5.08
C TYR A 100 -0.89 -8.11 -4.82
N LEU A 101 -1.26 -7.39 -5.89
CA LEU A 101 -2.03 -6.15 -5.79
C LEU A 101 -3.40 -6.44 -5.19
N VAL A 102 -4.14 -7.42 -5.73
CA VAL A 102 -5.46 -7.83 -5.21
C VAL A 102 -5.35 -8.30 -3.76
N PHE A 103 -4.30 -9.03 -3.39
CA PHE A 103 -4.05 -9.41 -2.00
C PHE A 103 -3.80 -8.19 -1.10
N SER A 104 -3.03 -7.20 -1.56
CA SER A 104 -2.80 -5.94 -0.83
C SER A 104 -4.11 -5.18 -0.62
N TYR A 105 -4.96 -5.14 -1.63
CA TYR A 105 -6.32 -4.59 -1.57
C TYR A 105 -7.18 -5.31 -0.53
N PHE A 106 -7.18 -6.64 -0.53
CA PHE A 106 -7.91 -7.44 0.45
C PHE A 106 -7.44 -7.16 1.89
N ARG A 107 -6.12 -7.14 2.10
CA ARG A 107 -5.52 -6.81 3.40
C ARG A 107 -5.91 -5.41 3.86
N PHE A 108 -5.84 -4.42 2.96
CA PHE A 108 -6.23 -3.05 3.27
C PHE A 108 -7.71 -2.94 3.65
N LEU A 109 -8.59 -3.61 2.90
CA LEU A 109 -10.04 -3.70 3.21
C LEU A 109 -10.30 -4.29 4.59
N ALA A 110 -9.57 -5.33 4.99
CA ALA A 110 -9.70 -5.93 6.32
C ALA A 110 -9.33 -4.94 7.44
N ILE A 111 -8.28 -4.14 7.25
CA ILE A 111 -7.88 -3.08 8.20
C ILE A 111 -8.98 -2.02 8.30
N VAL A 112 -9.45 -1.51 7.16
CA VAL A 112 -10.52 -0.51 7.08
C VAL A 112 -11.80 -1.02 7.76
N GLN A 113 -12.17 -2.28 7.52
CA GLN A 113 -13.31 -2.93 8.17
C GLN A 113 -13.14 -3.04 9.69
N GLY A 114 -11.94 -3.36 10.17
CA GLY A 114 -11.64 -3.39 11.61
C GLY A 114 -11.73 -2.00 12.27
N VAL A 115 -11.34 -0.94 11.58
CA VAL A 115 -11.54 0.45 12.02
C VAL A 115 -13.03 0.77 12.09
N LEU A 116 -13.80 0.45 11.03
CA LEU A 116 -15.25 0.68 11.00
C LEU A 116 -15.95 -0.03 12.16
N LYS A 117 -15.62 -1.30 12.42
CA LYS A 117 -16.20 -2.07 13.53
C LYS A 117 -15.93 -1.41 14.88
N ARG A 118 -14.69 -1.01 15.17
CA ARG A 118 -14.35 -0.28 16.41
C ARG A 118 -15.13 1.03 16.54
N ALA A 119 -15.38 1.71 15.42
CA ALA A 119 -16.13 2.94 15.42
C ALA A 119 -17.63 2.74 15.68
N LEU A 120 -18.22 1.69 15.11
CA LEU A 120 -19.61 1.28 15.39
C LEU A 120 -19.79 0.87 16.85
N ASP A 121 -18.76 0.28 17.47
CA ASP A 121 -18.75 -0.11 18.88
C ASP A 121 -18.48 1.08 19.84
N GLY A 122 -18.42 2.31 19.31
CA GLY A 122 -18.19 3.52 20.10
C GLY A 122 -16.75 3.68 20.63
N ASN A 123 -15.82 2.86 20.16
CA ASN A 123 -14.42 2.83 20.57
C ASN A 123 -13.47 3.44 19.53
N ALA A 124 -13.97 4.34 18.67
CA ALA A 124 -13.13 5.10 17.75
C ALA A 124 -12.67 6.40 18.40
N SER A 125 -11.36 6.65 18.34
CA SER A 125 -10.72 7.87 18.83
C SER A 125 -11.20 9.14 18.09
N ASN A 126 -11.75 8.99 16.88
CA ASN A 126 -12.40 10.05 16.12
C ASN A 126 -13.68 9.51 15.43
N PRO A 127 -14.89 9.83 15.94
CA PRO A 127 -16.15 9.38 15.37
C PRO A 127 -16.54 10.09 14.07
N LYS A 128 -15.83 11.18 13.70
CA LYS A 128 -16.02 11.84 12.41
C LYS A 128 -15.34 10.98 11.35
N ASN A 129 -16.14 10.39 10.45
CA ASN A 129 -15.80 9.70 9.19
C ASN A 129 -16.33 8.25 9.04
N ASN A 130 -17.14 7.72 9.96
CA ASN A 130 -17.65 6.34 9.86
C ASN A 130 -18.41 6.04 8.55
N ASP A 131 -19.28 6.97 8.11
CA ASP A 131 -20.03 6.81 6.86
C ASP A 131 -19.13 6.89 5.62
N MET A 132 -18.06 7.69 5.69
CA MET A 132 -17.04 7.78 4.64
C MET A 132 -16.25 6.46 4.55
N ILE A 133 -15.84 5.91 5.69
CA ILE A 133 -15.15 4.60 5.79
C ILE A 133 -15.98 3.48 5.18
N ALA A 134 -17.30 3.47 5.41
CA ALA A 134 -18.20 2.48 4.81
C ALA A 134 -18.31 2.62 3.28
N GLY A 135 -18.40 3.85 2.76
CA GLY A 135 -18.41 4.11 1.31
C GLY A 135 -17.13 3.66 0.60
N TYR A 136 -16.01 3.69 1.32
CA TYR A 136 -14.71 3.30 0.79
C TYR A 136 -14.53 1.79 0.60
N VAL A 137 -15.09 0.97 1.50
CA VAL A 137 -15.07 -0.49 1.35
C VAL A 137 -15.69 -0.90 0.00
N ALA A 138 -16.81 -0.28 -0.37
CA ALA A 138 -17.47 -0.53 -1.65
C ALA A 138 -16.66 -0.07 -2.87
N LEU A 139 -16.01 1.10 -2.78
CA LEU A 139 -15.20 1.66 -3.86
C LEU A 139 -13.94 0.80 -4.12
N ILE A 140 -13.24 0.46 -3.06
CA ILE A 140 -12.00 -0.33 -3.10
C ILE A 140 -12.30 -1.76 -3.60
N ALA A 141 -13.41 -2.37 -3.16
CA ALA A 141 -13.86 -3.67 -3.67
C ALA A 141 -14.30 -3.64 -5.14
N ARG A 142 -14.78 -2.49 -5.65
CA ARG A 142 -15.06 -2.30 -7.08
C ARG A 142 -13.76 -2.17 -7.88
N ASP A 143 -12.81 -1.40 -7.40
CA ASP A 143 -11.57 -1.14 -8.14
C ASP A 143 -10.64 -2.36 -8.16
N ALA A 144 -10.64 -3.18 -7.09
CA ALA A 144 -9.96 -4.47 -7.09
C ALA A 144 -10.47 -5.43 -8.19
N ARG A 145 -11.76 -5.37 -8.56
CA ARG A 145 -12.34 -6.17 -9.65
C ARG A 145 -11.88 -5.76 -11.05
N LYS A 146 -11.25 -4.60 -11.20
CA LYS A 146 -10.68 -4.15 -12.48
C LYS A 146 -9.25 -4.68 -12.72
N LEU A 147 -8.64 -5.27 -11.68
CA LEU A 147 -7.29 -5.84 -11.72
C LEU A 147 -7.30 -7.35 -12.04
N THR A 148 -8.48 -7.95 -12.15
CA THR A 148 -8.74 -9.36 -12.52
C THR A 148 -9.31 -9.43 -13.93
#